data_AF-A0A1B6JFK1-F1
#
_entry.id   AF-A0A1B6JFK1-F1
#
_cell.length_a   1.000
_cell.length_b   1.000
_cell.length_c   1.000
_cell.angle_alpha   90.00
_cell.angle_beta   90.00
_cell.angle_gamma   90.00
#
_symmetry.space_group_name_H-M   'P 1'
#
loop_
_entity.id
_entity.type
_entity.pdbx_description
1 polymer ?
#
loop_
_entity_poly.entity_id
_entity_poly.type
_entity_poly.pdbx_seq_one_letter_code
_entity_poly.pdbx_strand_id
1 'polypeptide(L)'
;RILTGVMIFFKVSPVILLQMTAKILLVFILAAVIFTPSHQLTRDELSEWELFKIEYPKNYRRQEEEDKRRDIFLDSLKFVRQHNALYTKGRVSYRMTINTFADRTAE
;
A
#
# COMPACT_ATOMS: atom_id res chain seq x y z
N ARG A 1 -62.13 21.77 7.22
CA ARG A 1 -61.48 20.53 7.69
C ARG A 1 -60.47 20.11 6.64
N ILE A 2 -59.19 20.36 6.95
CA ILE A 2 -57.92 19.77 6.48
C ILE A 2 -57.75 19.44 4.98
N LEU A 3 -56.85 20.22 4.37
CA LEU A 3 -56.14 20.12 3.11
C LEU A 3 -56.08 18.74 2.42
N THR A 4 -56.49 18.73 1.15
CA THR A 4 -56.13 17.73 0.14
C THR A 4 -54.61 17.68 -0.01
N GLY A 5 -54.01 16.57 0.44
CA GLY A 5 -52.59 16.29 0.30
C GLY A 5 -52.20 16.26 -1.18
N VAL A 6 -51.48 17.30 -1.62
CA VAL A 6 -50.78 17.30 -2.89
C VAL A 6 -49.69 16.23 -2.78
N MET A 7 -49.97 15.09 -3.38
CA MET A 7 -49.04 13.98 -3.51
C MET A 7 -47.97 14.41 -4.52
N ILE A 8 -46.90 15.05 -4.04
CA ILE A 8 -45.77 15.49 -4.86
C ILE A 8 -44.96 14.25 -5.26
N PHE A 9 -45.40 13.55 -6.30
CA PHE A 9 -44.56 12.60 -7.03
C PHE A 9 -43.63 13.42 -7.94
N PHE A 10 -42.48 13.84 -7.42
CA PHE A 10 -41.37 14.31 -8.24
C PHE A 10 -40.91 13.15 -9.14
N LYS A 11 -41.43 13.09 -10.36
CA LYS A 11 -41.06 12.12 -11.38
C LYS A 11 -39.72 12.57 -11.97
N VAL A 12 -38.62 12.13 -11.36
CA VAL A 12 -37.27 12.36 -11.92
C VAL A 12 -37.24 11.75 -13.32
N SER A 13 -37.03 12.59 -14.34
CA SER A 13 -37.02 12.15 -15.74
C SER A 13 -35.90 11.13 -15.99
N PRO A 14 -36.13 10.09 -16.83
CA PRO A 14 -35.09 9.08 -17.13
C PRO A 14 -33.81 9.68 -17.73
N VAL A 15 -33.91 10.83 -18.40
CA VAL A 15 -32.74 11.57 -18.90
C VAL A 15 -31.90 12.14 -17.76
N ILE A 16 -32.55 12.68 -16.72
CA ILE A 16 -31.89 13.18 -15.52
C ILE A 16 -31.22 12.02 -14.77
N LEU A 17 -31.89 10.87 -14.69
CA LEU A 17 -31.32 9.66 -14.09
C LEU A 17 -30.05 9.19 -14.83
N LEU A 18 -30.07 9.16 -16.16
CA LEU A 18 -28.90 8.79 -16.98
C LEU A 18 -27.74 9.78 -16.85
N GLN A 19 -28.03 11.09 -16.77
CA GLN A 19 -27.00 12.11 -16.56
C GLN A 19 -26.42 12.07 -15.14
N MET A 20 -27.23 11.73 -14.13
CA MET A 20 -26.77 11.55 -12.76
C MET A 20 -25.88 10.33 -12.61
N THR A 21 -26.24 9.19 -13.22
CA THR A 21 -25.41 7.97 -13.16
C THR A 21 -24.05 8.18 -13.84
N ALA A 22 -23.99 8.86 -14.99
CA ALA A 22 -22.73 9.18 -15.66
C ALA A 22 -21.81 10.07 -14.80
N LYS A 23 -22.36 11.06 -14.09
CA LYS A 23 -21.62 11.92 -13.15
C LYS A 23 -21.15 11.15 -11.92
N ILE A 24 -22.00 10.27 -11.38
CA ILE A 24 -21.63 9.39 -10.26
C ILE A 24 -20.49 8.46 -10.68
N LEU A 25 -20.57 7.83 -11.86
CA LEU A 25 -19.50 6.99 -12.41
C LEU A 25 -18.19 7.79 -12.61
N LEU A 26 -18.26 9.02 -13.13
CA LEU A 26 -17.10 9.90 -13.26
C LEU A 26 -16.44 10.21 -11.91
N VAL A 27 -17.23 10.48 -10.88
CA VAL A 27 -16.74 10.74 -9.51
C VAL A 27 -16.07 9.49 -8.93
N PHE A 28 -16.62 8.29 -9.17
CA PHE A 28 -15.99 7.03 -8.76
C PHE A 28 -14.65 6.78 -9.46
N ILE A 29 -14.55 7.07 -10.76
CA ILE A 29 -13.29 6.94 -11.52
C ILE A 29 -12.23 7.91 -10.98
N LEU A 30 -12.60 9.17 -10.71
CA LEU A 30 -11.68 10.16 -10.14
C LEU A 30 -11.21 9.79 -8.72
N ALA A 31 -12.10 9.24 -7.89
CA ALA A 31 -11.75 8.77 -6.55
C ALA A 31 -10.78 7.57 -6.58
N ALA A 32 -10.90 6.68 -7.57
CA ALA A 32 -10.03 5.52 -7.73
C ALA A 32 -8.57 5.91 -8.10
N VAL A 33 -8.37 6.99 -8.84
CA VAL A 33 -7.03 7.47 -9.25
C VAL A 33 -6.24 8.03 -8.05
N ILE A 34 -6.92 8.56 -7.03
CA ILE A 34 -6.29 9.15 -5.84
C ILE A 34 -5.76 8.06 -4.89
N PHE A 35 -6.35 6.86 -4.92
CA PHE A 35 -6.01 5.77 -4.01
C PHE A 35 -4.89 4.86 -4.55
N THR A 36 -3.82 5.46 -5.08
CA THR A 36 -2.57 4.72 -5.25
C THR A 36 -1.76 4.88 -3.96
N PRO A 37 -1.60 3.83 -3.13
CA PRO A 37 -0.74 3.92 -1.95
C PRO A 37 0.70 4.07 -2.44
N SER A 38 1.18 5.31 -2.53
CA SER A 38 2.60 5.60 -2.67
C SER A 38 3.24 5.44 -1.30
N HIS A 39 3.95 4.34 -1.09
CA HIS A 39 4.71 4.17 0.14
C HIS A 39 5.96 5.05 0.03
N GLN A 40 5.98 6.19 0.74
CA GLN A 40 7.19 6.98 0.85
C GLN A 40 8.18 6.26 1.75
N LEU A 41 9.41 6.09 1.28
CA LEU A 41 10.50 5.51 2.07
C LEU A 41 10.90 6.48 3.17
N THR A 42 11.00 5.98 4.39
CA THR A 42 11.51 6.76 5.52
C THR A 42 13.03 6.90 5.43
N ARG A 43 13.57 7.92 6.11
CA ARG A 43 15.02 8.11 6.23
C ARG A 43 15.70 6.87 6.84
N ASP A 44 15.06 6.24 7.81
CA ASP A 44 15.59 5.07 8.51
C ASP A 44 15.64 3.85 7.59
N GLU A 45 14.60 3.62 6.78
CA GLU A 45 14.58 2.54 5.77
C GLU A 45 15.67 2.72 4.72
N LEU A 46 15.90 3.96 4.26
CA LEU A 46 17.00 4.26 3.34
C LEU A 46 18.36 4.01 4.00
N SER A 47 18.52 4.40 5.26
CA SER A 47 19.77 4.15 6.01
C SER A 47 20.04 2.65 6.18
N GLU A 48 19.02 1.85 6.51
CA GLU A 48 19.14 0.41 6.67
C GLU A 48 19.48 -0.27 5.33
N TRP A 49 18.93 0.23 4.22
CA TRP A 49 19.27 -0.24 2.88
C TRP A 49 20.74 0.01 2.53
N GLU A 50 21.25 1.21 2.79
CA GLU A 50 22.65 1.54 2.53
C GLU A 50 23.59 0.72 3.41
N LEU A 51 23.27 0.53 4.70
CA LEU A 51 24.03 -0.33 5.60
C LEU A 51 24.05 -1.78 5.10
N PHE A 52 22.91 -2.31 4.66
CA PHE A 52 22.82 -3.65 4.09
C PHE A 52 23.73 -3.83 2.86
N LYS A 53 23.75 -2.86 1.93
CA LYS A 53 24.63 -2.90 0.76
C LYS A 53 26.12 -2.82 1.11
N ILE A 54 26.46 -2.17 2.22
CA ILE A 54 27.84 -2.09 2.72
C ILE A 54 28.23 -3.40 3.40
N GLU A 55 27.37 -3.92 4.29
CA GLU A 55 27.61 -5.15 5.05
C GLU A 55 27.69 -6.38 4.13
N TYR A 56 26.79 -6.47 3.16
CA TYR A 56 26.81 -7.45 2.10
C TYR A 56 27.13 -6.69 0.82
N PRO A 57 28.34 -6.70 0.27
CA PRO A 57 28.79 -5.79 -0.79
C PRO A 57 27.95 -5.94 -2.07
N LYS A 58 26.79 -5.28 -2.10
CA LYS A 58 25.78 -5.36 -3.15
C LYS A 58 26.04 -4.24 -4.14
N ASN A 59 25.98 -4.58 -5.43
CA ASN A 59 26.05 -3.62 -6.52
C ASN A 59 25.07 -4.07 -7.60
N TYR A 60 24.10 -3.21 -7.92
CA TYR A 60 23.08 -3.48 -8.93
C TYR A 60 23.31 -2.58 -10.14
N ARG A 61 23.24 -3.16 -11.34
CA ARG A 61 23.65 -2.44 -12.56
C ARG A 61 22.64 -1.41 -13.03
N ARG A 62 21.36 -1.58 -12.68
CA ARG A 62 20.24 -0.75 -13.15
C ARG A 62 19.46 -0.22 -11.96
N GLN A 63 18.99 1.02 -12.05
CA GLN A 63 18.14 1.64 -11.03
C GLN A 63 16.87 0.83 -10.75
N GLU A 64 16.21 0.32 -11.80
CA GLU A 64 15.01 -0.53 -11.65
C GLU A 64 15.30 -1.81 -10.84
N GLU A 65 16.49 -2.39 -11.00
CA GLU A 65 16.88 -3.55 -10.20
C GLU A 65 17.18 -3.14 -8.77
N GLU A 66 17.88 -2.02 -8.56
CA GLU A 66 18.14 -1.49 -7.22
C GLU A 66 16.85 -1.18 -6.47
N ASP A 67 15.87 -0.56 -7.13
CA ASP A 67 14.57 -0.26 -6.55
C ASP A 67 13.83 -1.55 -6.18
N LYS A 68 13.77 -2.52 -7.10
CA LYS A 68 13.17 -3.83 -6.85
C LYS A 68 13.83 -4.55 -5.66
N ARG A 69 15.16 -4.55 -5.59
CA ARG A 69 15.93 -5.23 -4.54
C ARG A 69 15.78 -4.54 -3.19
N ARG A 70 15.70 -3.20 -3.18
CA ARG A 70 15.39 -2.41 -2.00
C ARG A 70 14.01 -2.74 -1.47
N ASP A 71 13.00 -2.81 -2.34
CA ASP A 71 11.63 -3.13 -1.91
C ASP A 71 11.56 -4.53 -1.26
N ILE A 72 12.21 -5.54 -1.88
CA ILE A 72 12.32 -6.90 -1.30
C ILE A 72 13.05 -6.88 0.05
N PHE A 73 14.14 -6.12 0.16
CA PHE A 73 14.87 -5.96 1.41
C PHE A 73 14.02 -5.34 2.51
N LEU A 74 13.22 -4.32 2.19
CA LEU A 74 12.36 -3.65 3.16
C LEU A 74 11.24 -4.58 3.66
N ASP A 75 10.70 -5.42 2.78
CA ASP A 75 9.75 -6.48 3.17
C ASP A 75 10.41 -7.49 4.12
N SER A 76 11.63 -7.95 3.81
CA SER A 76 12.42 -8.82 4.69
C SER A 76 12.72 -8.17 6.05
N LEU A 77 13.09 -6.90 6.05
CA LEU A 77 13.37 -6.12 7.27
C LEU A 77 12.13 -5.98 8.15
N LYS A 78 10.99 -5.67 7.54
CA LYS A 78 9.70 -5.62 8.22
C LYS A 78 9.34 -6.97 8.83
N PHE A 79 9.52 -8.06 8.08
CA PHE A 79 9.27 -9.41 8.56
C PHE A 79 10.16 -9.76 9.78
N VAL A 80 11.48 -9.51 9.68
CA VAL A 80 12.42 -9.74 10.79
C VAL A 80 12.03 -8.93 12.03
N ARG A 81 11.67 -7.66 11.86
CA ARG A 81 11.23 -6.79 12.98
C ARG A 81 9.96 -7.33 13.64
N GLN A 82 8.96 -7.74 12.85
CA GLN A 82 7.72 -8.32 13.38
C GLN A 82 7.96 -9.65 14.11
N HIS A 83 8.74 -10.56 13.51
CA HIS A 83 9.11 -11.82 14.15
C HIS A 83 9.86 -11.60 15.47
N ASN A 84 10.83 -10.68 15.49
CA ASN A 84 11.59 -10.38 16.69
C ASN A 84 10.75 -9.70 17.78
N ALA A 85 9.73 -8.92 17.40
CA ALA A 85 8.75 -8.39 18.36
C ALA A 85 7.92 -9.52 19.02
N LEU A 86 7.61 -10.60 18.28
CA LEU A 86 6.98 -11.80 18.83
C LEU A 86 7.94 -12.59 19.73
N TYR A 87 9.23 -12.68 19.35
CA TYR A 87 10.27 -13.34 20.14
C TYR A 87 10.41 -12.68 21.52
N THR A 88 10.49 -11.35 21.58
CA THR A 88 10.55 -10.59 22.84
C THR A 88 9.31 -10.82 23.73
N LYS A 89 8.16 -11.17 23.13
CA LYS A 89 6.92 -11.52 23.84
C LYS A 89 6.83 -13.02 24.22
N GLY A 90 7.87 -13.81 23.94
CA GLY A 90 7.89 -15.26 24.16
C GLY A 90 6.92 -16.05 23.28
N ARG A 91 6.47 -15.47 22.16
CA ARG A 91 5.48 -16.11 21.25
C ARG A 91 6.13 -17.01 20.18
N VAL A 92 7.42 -16.81 19.92
CA VAL A 92 8.25 -17.64 19.05
C VAL A 92 9.56 -17.95 19.77
N SER A 93 10.20 -19.07 19.44
CA SER A 93 11.34 -19.63 20.18
C SER A 93 12.71 -19.14 19.71
N TYR A 94 12.78 -18.38 18.61
CA TYR A 94 14.04 -17.93 18.02
C TYR A 94 13.98 -16.47 17.61
N ARG A 95 15.14 -15.87 17.41
CA ARG A 95 15.31 -14.52 16.87
C ARG A 95 15.83 -14.61 15.44
N MET A 96 15.39 -13.70 14.58
CA MET A 96 15.87 -13.55 13.21
C MET A 96 16.79 -12.35 13.07
N THR A 97 17.63 -12.37 12.04
CA THR A 97 18.54 -11.29 11.66
C THR A 97 18.57 -11.19 10.14
N ILE A 98 18.81 -9.98 9.62
CA ILE A 98 19.06 -9.74 8.20
C ILE A 98 20.31 -10.51 7.77
N ASN A 99 20.26 -11.12 6.59
CA ASN A 99 21.38 -11.85 6.01
C ASN A 99 21.56 -11.46 4.55
N THR A 100 22.60 -12.01 3.89
CA THR A 100 22.93 -11.71 2.48
C THR A 100 21.82 -11.99 1.46
N PHE A 101 20.76 -12.70 1.84
CA PHE A 101 19.64 -13.07 0.99
C PHE A 101 18.39 -12.20 1.25
N ALA A 102 18.47 -11.19 2.12
CA ALA A 102 17.32 -10.35 2.46
C ALA A 102 16.74 -9.58 1.26
N ASP A 103 17.48 -9.42 0.17
CA ASP A 103 17.08 -8.81 -1.12
C ASP A 103 16.53 -9.82 -2.14
N ARG A 104 16.20 -11.06 -1.71
CA ARG A 104 15.72 -12.13 -2.58
C ARG A 104 14.33 -12.62 -2.15
N THR A 105 13.53 -13.01 -3.13
CA THR A 105 12.29 -13.76 -2.91
C THR A 105 12.60 -15.25 -2.82
N ALA A 106 11.77 -16.01 -2.10
CA ALA A 106 11.77 -17.47 -2.23
C ALA A 106 11.20 -17.80 -3.62
N GLU A 107 12.06 -18.26 -4.52
CA GLU A 107 11.68 -18.83 -5.82
C GLU A 107 11.57 -20.36 -5.70
#